data_AF-A0A382ME95-F1
#
_entry.id   AF-A0A382ME95-F1
#
_cell.length_a   1.000
_cell.length_b   1.000
_cell.length_c   1.000
_cell.angle_alpha   90.00
_cell.angle_beta   90.00
_cell.angle_gamma   90.00
#
_symmetry.space_group_name_H-M   'P 1'
#
loop_
_entity.id
_entity.type
_entity.pdbx_description
1 polymer ?
#
loop_
_entity_poly.entity_id
_entity_poly.type
_entity_poly.pdbx_seq_one_letter_code
_entity_poly.pdbx_strand_id
1 'polypeptide(L)' 'ARLVDFFGFIPGAVNGETEMLALRFFYCIGCAAFFLPALFLTWFYPLTKEKHAELRAELENQNLDADLKT' A
#
# COMPACT_ATOMS: atom_id res chain seq x y z
N ALA A 1 19.09 -9.33 6.50
CA ALA A 1 18.22 -10.23 7.30
C ALA A 1 16.83 -10.20 6.69
N ARG A 2 16.21 -11.35 6.45
CA ARG A 2 14.80 -11.46 6.04
C ARG A 2 13.94 -11.38 7.28
N LEU A 3 12.72 -10.83 7.17
CA LEU A 3 11.79 -10.76 8.30
C LEU A 3 11.51 -12.14 8.91
N VAL A 4 11.49 -13.18 8.08
CA VAL A 4 11.27 -14.57 8.50
C VAL A 4 12.44 -15.16 9.29
N ASP A 5 13.67 -14.65 9.10
CA ASP A 5 14.87 -15.14 9.81
C ASP A 5 14.78 -14.81 11.31
N PHE A 6 14.11 -13.71 11.69
CA PHE A 6 13.89 -13.33 13.09
C PHE A 6 12.93 -14.28 13.81
N PHE A 7 12.09 -15.00 13.07
CA PHE A 7 11.12 -15.97 13.60
C PHE A 7 11.63 -17.41 13.53
N GLY A 8 12.93 -17.62 13.30
CA GLY A 8 13.56 -18.94 13.32
C GLY A 8 13.40 -19.73 12.02
N PHE A 9 12.90 -19.13 10.94
CA PHE A 9 12.78 -19.81 9.66
C PHE A 9 14.17 -20.05 9.04
N ILE A 10 14.51 -21.32 8.78
CA ILE A 10 15.76 -21.72 8.13
C ILE A 10 15.46 -22.28 6.73
N PRO A 11 15.90 -21.62 5.65
CA PRO A 11 15.67 -22.11 4.30
C PRO A 11 16.41 -23.43 4.05
N GLY A 12 15.70 -24.44 3.55
CA GLY A 12 16.26 -25.76 3.21
C GLY A 12 16.33 -26.76 4.37
N ALA A 13 15.93 -26.36 5.59
CA ALA A 13 15.77 -27.26 6.72
C ALA A 13 14.31 -27.67 6.92
N VAL A 14 14.08 -28.70 7.75
CA VAL A 14 12.74 -29.01 8.26
C VAL A 14 12.39 -27.95 9.30
N ASN A 15 11.43 -27.08 8.94
CA ASN A 15 10.91 -26.03 9.81
C ASN A 15 9.68 -26.55 10.54
N GLY A 16 9.50 -26.14 11.80
CA GLY A 16 8.32 -26.49 12.59
C GLY A 16 7.06 -25.75 12.16
N GLU A 17 5.94 -26.06 12.82
CA GLU A 17 4.64 -25.46 12.51
C GLU A 17 4.63 -23.95 12.73
N THR A 18 5.35 -23.45 13.75
CA THR A 18 5.40 -22.03 14.09
C THR A 18 6.15 -21.21 13.04
N GLU A 19 7.28 -21.70 12.56
CA GLU A 19 8.11 -21.05 11.54
C GLU A 19 7.35 -21.03 10.20
N MET A 20 6.66 -22.12 9.87
CA MET A 20 5.81 -22.21 8.69
C MET A 20 4.58 -21.29 8.78
N LEU A 21 4.00 -21.13 9.98
CA LEU A 21 2.91 -20.20 10.22
C LEU A 21 3.37 -18.75 10.06
N ALA A 22 4.53 -18.39 10.63
CA ALA A 22 5.11 -17.06 10.49
C ALA A 22 5.33 -16.72 9.00
N LEU A 23 5.90 -17.64 8.22
CA LEU A 23 6.08 -17.47 6.78
C LEU A 23 4.75 -17.17 6.06
N ARG A 24 3.71 -17.96 6.34
CA ARG A 24 2.36 -17.76 5.76
C ARG A 24 1.77 -16.42 6.16
N PHE A 25 1.91 -16.04 7.43
CA PHE A 25 1.38 -14.78 7.94
C PHE A 25 2.04 -13.59 7.25
N PHE A 26 3.37 -13.56 7.16
CA PHE A 26 4.08 -12.46 6.49
C PHE A 26 3.74 -12.36 5.01
N TYR A 27 3.65 -13.49 4.30
CA TYR A 27 3.38 -13.47 2.87
C TYR A 27 1.92 -13.11 2.54
N CYS A 28 0.96 -13.64 3.30
CA CYS A 28 -0.46 -13.41 3.03
C CYS A 28 -0.98 -12.11 3.67
N ILE A 29 -0.74 -11.92 4.97
CA ILE A 29 -1.28 -10.78 5.71
C ILE A 29 -0.50 -9.51 5.38
N GLY A 30 0.82 -9.61 5.15
CA GLY A 30 1.61 -8.48 4.69
C GLY A 30 1.04 -7.87 3.40
N CYS A 31 0.75 -8.70 2.40
CA CYS A 31 0.11 -8.23 1.16
C CYS A 31 -1.27 -7.64 1.43
N ALA A 32 -2.13 -8.33 2.19
CA ALA A 32 -3.48 -7.87 2.48
C ALA A 32 -3.50 -6.51 3.22
N ALA A 33 -2.55 -6.29 4.14
CA ALA A 33 -2.44 -5.05 4.90
C ALA A 33 -2.14 -3.82 4.02
N PHE A 34 -1.51 -3.99 2.86
CA PHE A 34 -1.31 -2.90 1.89
C PHE A 34 -2.53 -2.71 0.98
N PHE A 35 -3.26 -3.78 0.65
CA PHE A 35 -4.45 -3.70 -0.20
C PHE A 35 -5.65 -3.08 0.52
N LEU A 36 -5.86 -3.34 1.81
CA LEU A 36 -6.98 -2.78 2.56
C LEU A 36 -7.03 -1.24 2.60
N PRO A 37 -5.93 -0.52 2.92
CA PRO A 37 -5.95 0.94 2.88
C PRO A 37 -6.07 1.48 1.44
N ALA A 38 -5.50 0.80 0.45
CA ALA A 38 -5.71 1.16 -0.95
C ALA A 38 -7.19 1.02 -1.35
N LEU A 39 -7.85 -0.07 -0.93
CA LEU A 39 -9.27 -0.30 -1.15
C LEU A 39 -10.11 0.77 -0.46
N PHE A 40 -9.78 1.12 0.80
CA PHE A 40 -10.44 2.20 1.52
C PHE A 40 -10.33 3.53 0.76
N LEU A 41 -9.11 3.93 0.37
CA LEU A 41 -8.89 5.19 -0.35
C LEU A 41 -9.63 5.24 -1.69
N THR A 42 -9.60 4.14 -2.45
CA THR A 42 -10.31 4.06 -3.74
C THR A 42 -11.82 4.02 -3.61
N TRP A 43 -12.36 3.60 -2.46
CA TRP A 43 -13.81 3.65 -2.21
C TRP A 43 -14.30 5.09 -1.93
N PHE A 44 -13.50 5.89 -1.24
CA PHE A 44 -13.80 7.30 -0.97
C PHE A 44 -13.34 8.25 -2.08
N TYR A 45 -12.46 7.79 -2.98
CA TYR A 45 -11.99 8.52 -4.14
C TYR A 45 -12.61 7.97 -5.42
N PRO A 46 -13.81 8.45 -5.81
CA PRO A 46 -14.45 8.05 -7.06
C PRO A 46 -13.54 8.32 -8.26
N LEU A 47 -13.02 7.25 -8.87
CA LEU A 47 -12.21 7.28 -10.11
C LEU A 47 -13.09 7.54 -11.36
N THR A 48 -13.98 8.52 -11.29
CA THR A 48 -14.82 8.89 -12.44
C THR A 48 -14.12 9.96 -13.27
N LYS A 49 -14.46 10.04 -14.58
CA LYS A 49 -13.86 11.02 -15.49
C LYS A 49 -14.15 12.46 -15.04
N GLU A 50 -15.34 12.68 -14.48
CA GLU A 50 -15.80 13.97 -13.97
C GLU A 50 -14.95 14.42 -12.78
N LYS A 51 -14.69 13.51 -11.84
CA LYS A 51 -13.84 13.78 -10.67
C LYS A 51 -12.38 14.01 -11.03
N HIS A 52 -11.87 13.30 -12.04
CA HIS A 52 -10.54 13.58 -12.58
C HIS A 52 -10.43 14.96 -13.25
N ALA A 53 -11.49 15.41 -13.95
CA ALA A 53 -11.52 16.74 -14.55
C ALA A 53 -11.59 17.85 -13.47
N GLU A 54 -12.41 17.66 -12.44
CA GLU A 54 -12.51 18.57 -11.29
C GLU A 54 -11.15 18.74 -10.58
N LEU A 55 -10.48 17.64 -10.22
CA LEU A 55 -9.15 17.70 -9.61
C LEU A 55 -8.11 18.36 -10.50
N ARG A 56 -8.17 18.13 -11.82
CA ARG A 56 -7.22 18.76 -12.75
C ARG A 56 -7.39 20.28 -12.78
N ALA A 57 -8.64 20.76 -12.80
CA ALA A 57 -8.91 22.20 -12.70
C ALA A 57 -8.42 22.79 -11.37
N GLU A 58 -8.58 22.06 -10.26
CA GLU A 58 -8.14 22.51 -8.94
C GLU A 58 -6.61 22.58 -8.82
N LEU A 59 -5.89 21.61 -9.41
CA LEU A 59 -4.43 21.63 -9.51
C LEU A 59 -3.91 22.77 -10.41
N GLU A 60 -4.60 23.04 -11.52
CA GLU A 60 -4.27 24.18 -12.40
C GLU A 60 -4.41 25.51 -11.66
N ASN A 61 -5.48 25.69 -10.87
CA ASN A 61 -5.67 26.89 -10.05
C ASN A 61 -4.59 27.03 -8.96
N GLN A 62 -4.22 25.94 -8.28
CA GLN A 62 -3.16 25.97 -7.26
C GLN A 62 -1.79 26.32 -7.85
N ASN A 63 -1.47 25.82 -9.04
CA ASN A 63 -0.24 26.18 -9.75
C ASN A 63 -0.25 27.66 -10.15
N LEU A 64 -1.39 28.17 -10.64
CA LEU A 64 -1.53 29.58 -11.01
C LEU A 64 -1.33 30.50 -9.80
N ASP A 65 -1.92 30.15 -8.65
CA ASP A 65 -1.76 30.89 -7.39
C ASP A 65 -0.32 30.85 -6.87
N ALA A 66 0.42 29.77 -7.10
CA ALA A 66 1.82 29.65 -6.73
C ALA A 66 2.71 30.54 -7.61
N ASP A 67 2.44 30.58 -8.91
CA ASP A 67 3.15 31.44 -9.87
C ASP A 67 2.88 32.94 -9.63
N LEU A 68 1.67 33.31 -9.20
CA LEU A 68 1.32 34.70 -8.86
C LEU A 68 1.95 35.18 -7.54
N LYS A 69 2.35 34.27 -6.66
CA LYS A 69 2.98 34.57 -5.35
C LYS A 69 4.51 34.60 -5.40
N THR A 70 5.11 34.28 -6.54
CA THR A 70 6.57 34.28 -6.78
C THR A 70 7.00 35.56 -7.50
#